data_AF-E8X1C3-F1
#
_entry.id   AF-E8X1C3-F1
#
_cell.length_a   1.000
_cell.length_b   1.000
_cell.length_c   1.000
_cell.angle_alpha   90.00
_cell.angle_beta   90.00
_cell.angle_gamma   90.00
#
_symmetry.space_group_name_H-M   'P 1'
#
loop_
_entity.id
_entity.type
_entity.pdbx_description
1 polymer ?
#
loop_
_entity_poly.entity_id
_entity_poly.type
_entity_poly.pdbx_seq_one_letter_code
_entity_poly.pdbx_strand_id
1 'polypeptide(L)'
;MTCTDFLAKLTDYFDGRVAPDLLIEVEHHIAECKHCEVVLDSTTKTINIYRDHEIYDFPPELEHRLTSAIMNRCIPGRAAAPAARQAVKS
;
A
#
# COMPACT_ATOMS: atom_id res chain seq x y z
N MET A 1 12.96 21.11 -10.02
CA MET A 1 12.26 20.09 -10.84
C MET A 1 11.04 20.65 -11.55
N THR A 2 10.59 20.00 -12.63
CA THR A 2 9.31 20.29 -13.28
C THR A 2 8.15 19.55 -12.60
N CYS A 3 6.90 19.94 -12.88
CA CYS A 3 5.72 19.21 -12.38
C CYS A 3 5.72 17.74 -12.82
N THR A 4 6.15 17.45 -14.05
CA THR A 4 6.23 16.09 -14.59
C THR A 4 7.25 15.26 -13.82
N ASP A 5 8.41 15.84 -13.47
CA ASP A 5 9.42 15.15 -12.67
C ASP A 5 8.91 14.83 -11.26
N PHE A 6 8.19 15.77 -10.64
CA PHE A 6 7.54 15.54 -9.34
C PHE A 6 6.50 14.43 -9.42
N LEU A 7 5.60 14.47 -10.41
CA LEU A 7 4.56 13.46 -10.59
C LEU A 7 5.15 12.05 -10.78
N ALA A 8 6.28 11.93 -11.50
CA ALA A 8 6.98 10.66 -11.66
C ALA A 8 7.58 10.11 -10.35
N LYS A 9 7.76 10.97 -9.33
CA LYS A 9 8.31 10.65 -8.01
C LYS A 9 7.26 10.62 -6.91
N LEU A 10 5.99 10.92 -7.23
CA LEU A 10 4.93 11.12 -6.25
C LEU A 10 4.69 9.88 -5.38
N THR A 11 4.75 8.69 -5.98
CA THR A 11 4.63 7.42 -5.24
C THR A 11 5.78 7.23 -4.25
N ASP A 12 7.03 7.40 -4.70
CA ASP A 12 8.20 7.27 -3.82
C ASP A 12 8.16 8.30 -2.68
N TYR A 13 7.64 9.49 -2.94
CA TYR A 13 7.43 10.53 -1.94
C TYR A 13 6.46 10.07 -0.85
N PHE A 14 5.29 9.54 -1.22
CA PHE A 14 4.33 9.00 -0.25
C PHE A 14 4.85 7.77 0.51
N ASP A 15 5.67 6.95 -0.14
CA ASP A 15 6.27 5.76 0.47
C ASP A 15 7.51 6.07 1.33
N GLY A 16 7.95 7.34 1.41
CA GLY A 16 9.13 7.75 2.15
C GLY A 16 10.46 7.21 1.57
N ARG A 17 10.50 6.93 0.26
CA ARG A 17 11.64 6.33 -0.45
C ARG A 17 12.47 7.33 -1.25
N VAL A 18 12.20 8.62 -1.08
CA VAL A 18 12.95 9.70 -1.74
C VAL A 18 14.27 9.93 -1.01
N ALA A 19 15.37 10.05 -1.77
CA ALA A 19 16.68 10.39 -1.22
C ALA A 19 16.65 11.78 -0.55
N PRO A 20 17.42 12.03 0.53
CA PRO A 20 17.35 13.29 1.29
C PRO A 20 17.53 14.56 0.44
N ASP A 21 18.51 14.58 -0.46
CA ASP A 21 18.77 15.74 -1.33
C ASP A 21 17.61 15.99 -2.30
N LEU A 22 16.97 14.92 -2.77
CA LEU A 22 15.82 15.00 -3.66
C LEU A 22 14.55 15.41 -2.90
N LEU A 23 14.44 15.08 -1.62
CA LEU A 23 13.32 15.51 -0.78
C LEU A 23 13.29 17.04 -0.65
N ILE A 24 14.46 17.67 -0.46
CA ILE A 24 14.58 19.14 -0.41
C ILE A 24 14.08 19.76 -1.72
N GLU A 25 14.46 19.19 -2.86
CA GLU A 25 14.03 19.69 -4.17
C GLU A 25 12.51 19.52 -4.39
N VAL A 26 11.94 18.40 -3.91
CA VAL A 26 10.49 18.16 -3.94
C VAL A 26 9.75 19.16 -3.06
N GLU A 27 10.20 19.36 -1.82
CA GLU A 27 9.60 20.31 -0.87
C GLU A 27 9.62 21.73 -1.42
N HIS A 28 10.74 22.16 -1.99
CA HIS A 28 10.87 23.45 -2.65
C HIS A 28 9.87 23.59 -3.81
N HIS A 29 9.73 22.57 -4.65
CA HIS A 29 8.79 22.60 -5.77
C HIS A 29 7.33 22.72 -5.31
N ILE A 30 6.93 21.96 -4.29
CA ILE A 30 5.57 22.02 -3.72
C ILE A 30 5.30 23.42 -3.16
N ALA A 31 6.27 24.03 -2.48
CA ALA A 31 6.13 25.36 -1.89
C ALA A 31 5.92 26.47 -2.93
N GLU A 32 6.51 26.35 -4.12
CA GLU A 32 6.44 27.37 -5.18
C GLU A 32 5.40 27.06 -6.27
N CYS A 33 4.87 25.83 -6.33
CA CYS A 33 3.96 25.40 -7.39
C CYS A 33 2.55 25.08 -6.88
N LYS A 34 1.61 25.99 -7.13
CA LYS A 34 0.20 25.80 -6.73
C LYS A 34 -0.44 24.54 -7.31
N HIS A 35 -0.06 24.15 -8.54
CA HIS A 35 -0.57 22.93 -9.16
C HIS A 35 -0.18 21.69 -8.35
N CYS A 36 1.10 21.56 -8.01
CA CYS A 36 1.62 20.41 -7.28
C CYS A 36 1.21 20.41 -5.80
N GLU A 37 1.03 21.57 -5.18
CA GLU A 37 0.40 21.70 -3.85
C GLU A 37 -1.01 21.07 -3.84
N VAL A 38 -1.84 21.42 -4.83
CA VAL A 38 -3.21 20.88 -4.94
C VAL A 38 -3.21 19.38 -5.26
N VAL A 39 -2.29 18.91 -6.12
CA VAL A 39 -2.12 17.48 -6.41
C VAL A 39 -1.74 16.72 -5.14
N LEU A 40 -0.79 17.24 -4.36
CA LEU A 40 -0.35 16.60 -3.13
C LEU A 40 -1.48 16.53 -2.09
N ASP A 41 -2.19 17.64 -1.88
CA ASP A 41 -3.31 17.72 -0.94
C ASP A 41 -4.45 16.76 -1.33
N SER A 42 -4.91 16.79 -2.58
CA SER A 42 -5.97 15.91 -3.07
C SER A 42 -5.59 14.42 -3.03
N THR A 43 -4.33 14.09 -3.32
CA THR A 43 -3.83 12.72 -3.23
C THR A 43 -3.73 12.25 -1.78
N THR A 44 -3.25 13.11 -0.86
CA THR A 44 -3.21 12.83 0.58
C THR A 44 -4.61 12.59 1.13
N LYS A 45 -5.60 13.41 0.74
CA LYS A 45 -7.01 13.23 1.11
C LYS A 45 -7.55 11.90 0.58
N THR A 46 -7.25 11.54 -0.66
CA THR A 46 -7.63 10.24 -1.23
C THR A 46 -7.05 9.10 -0.39
N ILE A 47 -5.75 9.14 -0.07
CA ILE A 47 -5.10 8.11 0.77
C ILE A 47 -5.79 8.01 2.13
N ASN A 48 -6.09 9.15 2.76
CA ASN A 48 -6.75 9.17 4.06
C ASN A 48 -8.16 8.61 3.96
N ILE A 49 -8.97 8.98 2.97
CA ILE A 49 -10.31 8.39 2.76
C ILE A 49 -10.21 6.87 2.67
N TYR A 50 -9.27 6.35 1.87
CA TYR A 50 -9.09 4.90 1.74
C TYR A 50 -8.60 4.22 3.02
N ARG A 51 -7.85 4.92 3.86
CA ARG A 51 -7.30 4.42 5.14
C ARG A 51 -8.27 4.54 6.31
N ASP A 52 -9.07 5.60 6.33
CA ASP A 52 -10.04 5.95 7.37
C ASP A 52 -11.34 5.15 7.25
N HIS A 53 -11.51 4.34 6.20
CA HIS A 53 -12.60 3.37 6.16
C HIS A 53 -12.48 2.41 7.33
N GLU A 54 -13.60 2.27 8.06
CA GLU A 54 -13.80 1.33 9.16
C GLU A 54 -13.04 0.03 8.93
N ILE A 55 -12.19 -0.34 9.89
CA ILE A 55 -11.59 -1.67 9.90
C ILE A 55 -12.75 -2.66 10.02
N TYR A 56 -13.13 -3.25 8.90
CA TYR A 56 -14.14 -4.29 8.89
C TYR A 56 -13.49 -5.56 9.45
N ASP A 57 -14.06 -6.10 10.52
CA ASP A 57 -13.63 -7.38 11.05
C ASP A 57 -13.75 -8.44 9.95
N PHE A 58 -12.71 -9.24 9.77
CA PHE A 58 -12.85 -10.39 8.89
C PHE A 58 -13.96 -11.30 9.43
N PRO A 59 -14.77 -11.92 8.55
CA PRO A 59 -15.64 -13.01 8.99
C PRO A 59 -14.79 -14.04 9.76
N PRO A 60 -15.24 -14.53 10.92
CA PRO A 60 -14.42 -15.38 11.79
C PRO A 60 -13.82 -16.61 11.06
N GLU A 61 -14.57 -17.15 10.10
CA GLU A 61 -14.11 -18.26 9.25
C GLU A 61 -12.92 -17.88 8.36
N LEU A 62 -12.92 -16.67 7.80
CA LEU A 62 -11.83 -16.19 6.97
C LEU A 62 -10.58 -15.90 7.82
N GLU A 63 -10.77 -15.25 8.97
CA GLU A 63 -9.70 -15.01 9.94
C GLU A 63 -9.02 -16.32 10.36
N HIS A 64 -9.81 -17.32 10.77
CA HIS A 64 -9.29 -18.61 11.21
C HIS A 64 -8.52 -19.34 10.10
N ARG A 65 -9.04 -19.32 8.86
CA ARG A 65 -8.37 -19.92 7.69
C ARG A 65 -7.05 -19.22 7.35
N LEU A 66 -7.03 -17.88 7.38
CA LEU A 66 -5.83 -17.07 7.13
C LEU A 66 -4.76 -17.35 8.18
N THR A 67 -5.11 -17.23 9.46
CA THR A 67 -4.19 -17.47 10.58
C THR A 67 -3.64 -18.89 10.55
N SER A 68 -4.49 -19.89 10.31
CA SER A 68 -4.07 -21.29 10.16
C SER A 68 -3.10 -21.49 9.00
N ALA A 69 -3.37 -20.88 7.84
CA ALA A 69 -2.50 -20.99 6.67
C ALA A 69 -1.14 -20.31 6.89
N ILE A 70 -1.13 -19.14 7.53
CA ILE A 70 0.10 -18.41 7.88
C ILE A 70 0.93 -19.24 8.86
N MET A 71 0.33 -19.70 9.96
CA MET A 71 1.02 -20.50 10.96
C MET A 71 1.59 -21.79 10.37
N ASN A 72 0.84 -22.48 9.51
CA ASN A 72 1.34 -23.68 8.83
C ASN A 72 2.55 -23.41 7.93
N ARG A 73 2.71 -22.20 7.39
CA ARG A 73 3.84 -21.83 6.52
C ARG A 73 5.03 -21.25 7.29
N CYS A 74 4.77 -20.55 8.39
CA CYS A 74 5.79 -19.86 9.18
C CYS A 74 6.45 -20.77 10.23
N ILE A 75 5.85 -21.91 10.58
CA ILE A 75 6.49 -22.88 11.49
C ILE A 75 7.48 -23.73 10.67
N PRO A 76 8.81 -23.57 10.86
CA PRO A 76 9.80 -24.39 10.16
C PRO A 76 9.65 -25.85 10.58
N GLY A 77 9.40 -26.72 9.60
CA GLY A 77 9.26 -28.18 9.81
C GLY A 77 7.91 -28.78 9.37
N ARG A 78 6.92 -27.97 8.97
CA ARG A 78 5.67 -28.47 8.38
C ARG A 78 5.54 -28.03 6.93
N ALA A 79 6.23 -28.73 6.02
CA ALA A 79 5.94 -28.59 4.59
C ALA A 79 4.44 -28.86 4.37
N ALA A 80 3.71 -27.86 3.85
CA ALA A 80 2.28 -27.98 3.61
C ALA A 80 2.01 -29.10 2.60
N ALA A 81 1.22 -30.12 3.00
CA ALA A 81 0.66 -31.07 2.06
C ALA A 81 -0.18 -30.33 1.00
N PRO A 82 -0.16 -30.73 -0.28
CA PRO A 82 -0.86 -30.02 -1.33
C PRO A 82 -2.37 -30.03 -1.07
N ALA A 83 -2.98 -28.85 -1.08
CA ALA A 83 -4.43 -28.72 -0.97
C ALA A 83 -5.09 -29.43 -2.16
N ALA A 84 -5.88 -30.47 -1.87
CA ALA A 84 -6.66 -31.17 -2.87
C ALA A 84 -7.62 -30.20 -3.57
N ARG A 85 -7.42 -29.99 -4.88
CA ARG A 85 -8.38 -29.33 -5.76
C ARG A 85 -9.71 -30.08 -5.66
N GLN A 86 -10.75 -29.44 -5.10
CA GLN A 86 -12.11 -29.94 -5.27
C GLN A 86 -12.51 -29.76 -6.73
N ALA A 87 -12.80 -30.86 -7.39
CA ALA A 87 -13.41 -30.89 -8.70
C ALA A 87 -14.86 -30.38 -8.59
N VAL A 88 -15.15 -29.26 -9.23
CA VAL A 88 -16.52 -28.89 -9.62
C VAL A 88 -17.03 -30.00 -10.54
N LYS A 89 -18.08 -30.72 -10.10
CA LYS A 89 -18.89 -31.58 -10.98
C LYS A 89 -19.98 -30.71 -11.62
N SER A 90 -20.03 -30.76 -12.94
CA SER A 90 -21.11 -30.22 -13.79
C SER A 90 -22.41 -30.98 -13.63
#